data_AF-A0A7V9ET14-F1
#
_entry.id   AF-A0A7V9ET14-F1
#
_cell.length_a   1.000
_cell.length_b   1.000
_cell.length_c   1.000
_cell.angle_alpha   90.00
_cell.angle_beta   90.00
_cell.angle_gamma   90.00
#
_symmetry.space_group_name_H-M   'P 1'
#
loop_
_entity.id
_entity.type
_entity.pdbx_description
1 polymer ?
#
loop_
_entity_poly.entity_id
_entity_poly.type
_entity_poly.pdbx_seq_one_letter_code
_entity_poly.pdbx_strand_id
1 'polypeptide(L)'
;MWQILERLVLGGLIFWAGTDLVLAEPNPATPEKAESVSPTPSPSPTPVLYSAQTLAELRKLQAAALTSDYAYRQVAHLANNIGPRLSGSVQAQKAVEYVAGELKALGLEVRLEKVMVPHWVRGEETAALVQYSGQAAGTTQKVVLTALGGSVATPPEGLTAEVVVVPNFDELKSLGKERINGRIVVFNHAYAKQMAATGHGGEAYGEAVEYRSSAPSEAARLGAVAALIRSAGDGAYRLPHTGLTTYADDAPKIPAAALTEEDALLIAALAPQGPVKMHLVLTPKELPDAVSYNVIGDLKGSEHPEQVVIVSGHLDSWDLGTGAIDDGAGVAVAMQAANLVKQLELHPKRTIRVIAWMNEENGLRGGKTYAAEHAGEIANHFAAIETDLGADHPIGINVVGKKELKEFVAPVARVLEHSGAGVVAEKEEAGSDIDPHRGRHARQDRSETPRRDGRDQRRPRLCPRESRATAAPLT
;
A
#
# COMPACT_ATOMS: atom_id res chain seq x y z
N MET A 1 -7.38 -49.37 3.50
CA MET A 1 -8.58 -48.60 3.88
C MET A 1 -9.41 -49.52 4.75
N TRP A 2 -9.63 -49.15 6.02
CA TRP A 2 -10.08 -50.01 7.13
C TRP A 2 -9.05 -51.00 7.71
N GLN A 3 -7.85 -50.51 8.04
CA GLN A 3 -6.97 -51.10 9.07
C GLN A 3 -5.76 -50.17 9.40
N ILE A 4 -6.00 -48.85 9.41
CA ILE A 4 -5.04 -47.84 9.89
C ILE A 4 -5.84 -46.83 10.73
N LEU A 5 -6.36 -47.31 11.88
CA LEU A 5 -7.08 -46.47 12.84
C LEU A 5 -7.03 -47.01 14.29
N GLU A 6 -6.09 -47.89 14.61
CA GLU A 6 -5.94 -48.46 15.97
C GLU A 6 -4.55 -48.30 16.59
N ARG A 7 -3.70 -47.41 16.05
CA ARG A 7 -2.37 -47.12 16.64
C ARG A 7 -2.12 -45.62 16.81
N LEU A 8 -3.07 -44.93 17.44
CA LEU A 8 -2.95 -43.52 17.80
C LEU A 8 -3.48 -43.21 19.22
N VAL A 9 -3.34 -44.17 20.14
CA VAL A 9 -3.51 -43.94 21.59
C VAL A 9 -2.40 -44.68 22.31
N LEU A 10 -1.63 -43.97 23.15
CA LEU A 10 -0.44 -44.36 23.93
C LEU A 10 0.90 -43.86 23.37
N GLY A 11 1.13 -42.56 23.57
CA GLY A 11 2.41 -41.90 23.32
C GLY A 11 2.28 -40.41 23.59
N GLY A 12 2.01 -40.06 24.84
CA GLY A 12 1.79 -38.67 25.27
C GLY A 12 3.02 -37.81 25.08
N LEU A 13 3.06 -37.06 23.97
CA LEU A 13 3.87 -35.86 23.77
C LEU A 13 2.88 -34.74 23.46
N ILE A 14 2.47 -34.05 24.53
CA ILE A 14 1.60 -32.88 24.47
C ILE A 14 2.48 -31.70 24.07
N PHE A 15 2.29 -31.22 22.84
CA PHE A 15 2.78 -29.90 22.45
C PHE A 15 1.80 -28.82 22.92
N TRP A 16 2.41 -27.77 23.43
CA TRP A 16 1.88 -26.66 24.21
C TRP A 16 0.86 -25.82 23.40
N ALA A 17 -0.38 -25.76 23.87
CA ALA A 17 -1.32 -24.68 23.54
C ALA A 17 -1.43 -23.80 24.79
N GLY A 18 -0.99 -22.54 24.67
CA GLY A 18 -1.06 -21.56 25.75
C GLY A 18 -2.50 -21.13 26.02
N THR A 19 -3.10 -21.74 27.04
CA THR A 19 -4.23 -21.22 27.79
C THR A 19 -3.80 -21.13 29.24
N ASP A 20 -3.56 -19.92 29.74
CA ASP A 20 -3.32 -19.72 31.17
C ASP A 20 -4.67 -19.74 31.91
N LEU A 21 -5.00 -20.91 32.46
CA LEU A 21 -6.03 -21.08 33.47
C LEU A 21 -5.33 -21.40 34.80
N VAL A 22 -5.26 -20.42 35.71
CA VAL A 22 -4.79 -20.66 37.07
C VAL A 22 -6.01 -20.96 37.95
N LEU A 23 -6.17 -22.22 38.34
CA LEU A 23 -7.02 -22.62 39.45
C LEU A 23 -6.14 -22.79 40.69
N ALA A 24 -6.36 -21.96 41.71
CA ALA A 24 -5.73 -22.12 43.01
C ALA A 24 -6.66 -22.91 43.94
N GLU A 25 -6.20 -24.07 44.43
CA GLU A 25 -6.85 -24.79 45.53
C GLU A 25 -6.34 -24.27 46.90
N PRO A 26 -7.18 -24.31 47.95
CA PRO A 26 -6.87 -23.68 49.23
C PRO A 26 -6.05 -24.60 50.14
N ASN A 27 -5.01 -24.07 50.79
CA ASN A 27 -4.32 -24.75 51.89
C ASN A 27 -4.70 -24.09 53.23
N PRO A 28 -4.89 -24.84 54.33
CA PRO A 28 -5.52 -24.37 55.55
C PRO A 28 -4.57 -23.56 56.42
N ALA A 29 -5.14 -22.55 57.07
CA ALA A 29 -4.46 -21.54 57.87
C ALA A 29 -3.96 -22.04 59.24
N THR A 30 -2.91 -21.39 59.75
CA THR A 30 -2.61 -21.25 61.19
C THR A 30 -2.52 -19.74 61.48
N PRO A 31 -3.04 -19.23 62.63
CA PRO A 31 -3.43 -17.84 62.76
C PRO A 31 -2.28 -16.96 63.22
N GLU A 32 -1.97 -15.91 62.46
CA GLU A 32 -1.07 -14.83 62.86
C GLU A 32 -1.86 -13.55 63.15
N LYS A 33 -1.38 -12.79 64.14
CA LYS A 33 -2.06 -11.67 64.81
C LYS A 33 -2.51 -10.58 63.85
N ALA A 34 -3.73 -10.08 64.09
CA ALA A 34 -4.32 -8.95 63.40
C ALA A 34 -3.54 -7.64 63.66
N GLU A 35 -2.78 -7.20 62.66
CA GLU A 35 -2.40 -5.80 62.51
C GLU A 35 -3.49 -5.08 61.71
N SER A 36 -3.84 -3.88 62.15
CA SER A 36 -4.86 -3.03 61.52
C SER A 36 -4.41 -2.57 60.14
N VAL A 37 -4.92 -3.24 59.10
CA VAL A 37 -4.71 -2.85 57.70
C VAL A 37 -5.59 -1.65 57.40
N SER A 38 -4.96 -0.51 57.12
CA SER A 38 -5.60 0.69 56.55
C SER A 38 -6.36 0.32 55.27
N PRO A 39 -7.54 0.90 54.99
CA PRO A 39 -8.33 0.53 53.82
C PRO A 39 -7.50 0.76 52.56
N THR A 40 -7.24 -0.31 51.81
CA THR A 40 -6.64 -0.25 50.48
C THR A 40 -7.53 0.66 49.64
N PRO A 41 -6.99 1.66 48.91
CA PRO A 41 -7.82 2.47 48.03
C PRO A 41 -8.50 1.52 47.04
N SER A 42 -9.83 1.48 47.07
CA SER A 42 -10.60 0.79 46.03
C SER A 42 -10.17 1.36 44.68
N PRO A 43 -9.92 0.53 43.66
CA PRO A 43 -9.59 1.04 42.34
C PRO A 43 -10.72 2.00 41.92
N SER A 44 -10.35 3.24 41.65
CA SER A 44 -11.30 4.21 41.10
C SER A 44 -11.85 3.59 39.80
N PRO A 45 -13.17 3.56 39.60
CA PRO A 45 -13.74 2.96 38.39
C PRO A 45 -13.10 3.63 37.17
N THR A 46 -12.57 2.81 36.26
CA THR A 46 -11.97 3.28 35.02
C THR A 46 -12.99 4.21 34.33
N PRO A 47 -12.60 5.44 33.96
CA PRO A 47 -13.53 6.38 33.36
C PRO A 47 -14.16 5.75 32.11
N VAL A 48 -15.49 5.85 32.02
CA VAL A 48 -16.25 5.33 30.88
C VAL A 48 -15.88 6.15 29.63
N LEU A 49 -15.11 5.55 28.73
CA LEU A 49 -14.64 6.19 27.48
C LEU A 49 -15.79 6.57 26.54
N TYR A 50 -16.86 5.76 26.47
CA TYR A 50 -18.04 6.01 25.63
C TYR A 50 -19.31 5.92 26.44
N SER A 51 -20.16 6.96 26.37
CA SER A 51 -21.46 6.94 27.02
C SER A 51 -22.36 5.84 26.44
N ALA A 52 -23.35 5.38 27.22
CA ALA A 52 -24.35 4.42 26.74
C ALA A 52 -25.10 4.92 25.51
N GLN A 53 -25.37 6.24 25.45
CA GLN A 53 -25.97 6.90 24.29
C GLN A 53 -25.05 6.78 23.07
N THR A 54 -23.77 7.10 23.20
CA THR A 54 -22.80 7.02 22.08
C THR A 54 -22.71 5.60 21.54
N LEU A 55 -22.68 4.57 22.41
CA LEU A 55 -22.67 3.18 21.95
C LEU A 55 -23.98 2.79 21.23
N ALA A 56 -25.12 3.34 21.63
CA ALA A 56 -26.38 3.12 20.93
C ALA A 56 -26.39 3.80 19.54
N GLU A 57 -25.86 5.02 19.45
CA GLU A 57 -25.71 5.76 18.18
C GLU A 57 -24.76 5.03 17.21
N LEU A 58 -23.63 4.50 17.69
CA LEU A 58 -22.71 3.69 16.87
C LEU A 58 -23.38 2.43 16.30
N ARG A 59 -24.22 1.74 17.09
CA ARG A 59 -24.99 0.59 16.60
C ARG A 59 -26.03 1.00 15.56
N LYS A 60 -26.67 2.16 15.73
CA LYS A 60 -27.61 2.70 14.72
C LYS A 60 -26.88 3.03 13.42
N LEU A 61 -25.70 3.65 13.49
CA LEU A 61 -24.86 3.94 12.33
C LEU A 61 -24.48 2.65 11.58
N GLN A 62 -23.99 1.63 12.30
CA GLN A 62 -23.67 0.34 11.72
C GLN A 62 -24.89 -0.29 11.01
N ALA A 63 -26.04 -0.36 11.69
CA ALA A 63 -27.25 -0.96 11.12
C ALA A 63 -27.74 -0.18 9.88
N ALA A 64 -27.66 1.14 9.89
CA ALA A 64 -28.01 1.98 8.75
C ALA A 64 -27.04 1.78 7.58
N ALA A 65 -25.74 1.66 7.84
CA ALA A 65 -24.73 1.38 6.81
C ALA A 65 -24.99 0.04 6.11
N LEU A 66 -25.29 -1.01 6.86
CA LEU A 66 -25.54 -2.36 6.34
C LEU A 66 -26.83 -2.50 5.52
N THR A 67 -27.73 -1.51 5.58
CA THR A 67 -29.00 -1.52 4.85
C THR A 67 -29.08 -0.44 3.77
N SER A 68 -28.06 0.40 3.65
CA SER A 68 -28.00 1.52 2.71
C SER A 68 -27.32 1.11 1.40
N ASP A 69 -27.93 1.48 0.28
CA ASP A 69 -27.33 1.31 -1.06
C ASP A 69 -26.47 2.51 -1.49
N TYR A 70 -26.30 3.51 -0.62
CA TYR A 70 -25.71 4.80 -0.98
C TYR A 70 -24.29 4.63 -1.52
N ALA A 71 -23.38 4.01 -0.76
CA ALA A 71 -21.99 3.85 -1.19
C ALA A 71 -21.91 3.07 -2.50
N TYR A 72 -22.68 2.00 -2.65
CA TYR A 72 -22.75 1.24 -3.90
C TYR A 72 -23.13 2.12 -5.10
N ARG A 73 -24.18 2.97 -4.98
CA ARG A 73 -24.58 3.88 -6.06
C ARG A 73 -23.48 4.88 -6.42
N GLN A 74 -22.75 5.38 -5.42
CA GLN A 74 -21.63 6.31 -5.63
C GLN A 74 -20.46 5.64 -6.35
N VAL A 75 -20.04 4.44 -5.91
CA VAL A 75 -19.02 3.64 -6.61
C VAL A 75 -19.46 3.32 -8.03
N ALA A 76 -20.72 2.89 -8.20
CA ALA A 76 -21.25 2.54 -9.51
C ALA A 76 -21.22 3.74 -10.46
N HIS A 77 -21.52 4.96 -9.99
CA HIS A 77 -21.42 6.15 -10.82
C HIS A 77 -19.95 6.48 -11.17
N LEU A 78 -19.07 6.53 -10.18
CA LEU A 78 -17.64 6.77 -10.40
C LEU A 78 -17.05 5.76 -11.40
N ALA A 79 -17.38 4.48 -11.26
CA ALA A 79 -16.85 3.41 -12.11
C ALA A 79 -17.52 3.34 -13.50
N ASN A 80 -18.85 3.42 -13.57
CA ASN A 80 -19.56 3.13 -14.83
C ASN A 80 -19.78 4.38 -15.69
N ASN A 81 -19.95 5.55 -15.06
CA ASN A 81 -20.30 6.78 -15.75
C ASN A 81 -19.08 7.67 -16.00
N ILE A 82 -18.08 7.64 -15.11
CA ILE A 82 -16.83 8.39 -15.26
C ILE A 82 -15.69 7.49 -15.74
N GLY A 83 -15.51 6.34 -15.08
CA GLY A 83 -14.54 5.33 -15.47
C GLY A 83 -13.12 5.60 -14.97
N PRO A 84 -12.09 5.20 -15.73
CA PRO A 84 -10.69 5.39 -15.36
C PRO A 84 -10.37 6.88 -15.22
N ARG A 85 -9.69 7.25 -14.14
CA ARG A 85 -9.57 8.66 -13.75
C ARG A 85 -8.17 8.98 -13.21
N LEU A 86 -7.16 8.54 -13.94
CA LEU A 86 -5.76 8.84 -13.65
C LEU A 86 -5.55 10.35 -13.49
N SER A 87 -4.71 10.74 -12.53
CA SER A 87 -4.43 12.15 -12.26
C SER A 87 -3.97 12.89 -13.52
N GLY A 88 -4.47 14.13 -13.68
CA GLY A 88 -4.25 14.96 -14.87
C GLY A 88 -5.16 14.68 -16.06
N SER A 89 -5.93 13.58 -16.05
CA SER A 89 -6.91 13.29 -17.10
C SER A 89 -8.18 14.14 -17.01
N VAL A 90 -8.96 14.18 -18.11
CA VAL A 90 -10.27 14.83 -18.12
C VAL A 90 -11.30 14.09 -17.25
N GLN A 91 -11.13 12.78 -17.06
CA GLN A 91 -11.96 11.95 -16.21
C GLN A 91 -11.71 12.24 -14.72
N ALA A 92 -10.46 12.49 -14.32
CA ALA A 92 -10.14 12.95 -12.97
C ALA A 92 -10.85 14.28 -12.67
N GLN A 93 -10.85 15.23 -13.61
CA GLN A 93 -11.60 16.48 -13.48
C GLN A 93 -13.11 16.26 -13.38
N LYS A 94 -13.68 15.31 -14.14
CA LYS A 94 -15.10 14.94 -14.01
C LYS A 94 -15.43 14.30 -12.67
N ALA A 95 -14.53 13.48 -12.14
CA ALA A 95 -14.68 12.89 -10.80
C ALA A 95 -14.66 13.97 -9.71
N VAL A 96 -13.77 14.96 -9.82
CA VAL A 96 -13.72 16.14 -8.93
C VAL A 96 -15.06 16.87 -8.92
N GLU A 97 -15.60 17.17 -10.10
CA GLU A 97 -16.90 17.84 -10.24
C GLU A 97 -18.05 17.03 -9.63
N TYR A 98 -18.08 15.73 -9.90
CA TYR A 98 -19.09 14.81 -9.39
C TYR A 98 -19.09 14.75 -7.86
N VAL A 99 -17.95 14.41 -7.25
CA VAL A 99 -17.84 14.26 -5.79
C VAL A 99 -18.10 15.59 -5.09
N ALA A 100 -17.63 16.72 -5.64
CA ALA A 100 -17.94 18.03 -5.09
C ALA A 100 -19.45 18.34 -5.14
N GLY A 101 -20.13 17.91 -6.21
CA GLY A 101 -21.58 18.02 -6.35
C GLY A 101 -22.33 17.17 -5.31
N GLU A 102 -21.94 15.91 -5.15
CA GLU A 102 -22.55 14.99 -4.19
C GLU A 102 -22.37 15.48 -2.73
N LEU A 103 -21.18 15.93 -2.37
CA LEU A 103 -20.93 16.50 -1.03
C LEU A 103 -21.76 17.78 -0.78
N LYS A 104 -21.96 18.63 -1.81
CA LYS A 104 -22.86 19.79 -1.71
C LYS A 104 -24.32 19.36 -1.58
N ALA A 105 -24.75 18.32 -2.28
CA ALA A 105 -26.11 17.78 -2.18
C ALA A 105 -26.37 17.18 -0.80
N LEU A 106 -25.36 16.60 -0.17
CA LEU A 106 -25.39 16.22 1.25
C LEU A 106 -25.41 17.44 2.18
N GLY A 107 -25.21 18.66 1.69
CA GLY A 107 -25.23 19.91 2.47
C GLY A 107 -23.98 20.11 3.32
N LEU A 108 -22.83 19.62 2.87
CA LEU A 108 -21.53 19.91 3.48
C LEU A 108 -20.97 21.24 2.97
N GLU A 109 -20.08 21.85 3.75
CA GLU A 109 -19.27 22.98 3.28
C GLU A 109 -18.16 22.46 2.37
N VAL A 110 -18.33 22.62 1.06
CA VAL A 110 -17.43 22.05 0.06
C VAL A 110 -16.43 23.07 -0.48
N ARG A 111 -15.17 22.65 -0.54
CA ARG A 111 -14.07 23.38 -1.18
C ARG A 111 -13.20 22.44 -2.01
N LEU A 112 -12.50 23.03 -2.97
CA LEU A 112 -11.51 22.35 -3.80
C LEU A 112 -10.13 22.92 -3.45
N GLU A 113 -9.23 22.07 -2.98
CA GLU A 113 -7.85 22.46 -2.69
C GLU A 113 -6.98 22.07 -3.88
N LYS A 114 -6.29 23.05 -4.47
CA LYS A 114 -5.56 22.90 -5.72
C LYS A 114 -4.32 22.04 -5.53
N VAL A 115 -4.09 21.08 -6.42
CA VAL A 115 -2.90 20.23 -6.46
C VAL A 115 -2.32 20.22 -7.86
N MET A 116 -1.00 20.38 -8.00
CA MET A 116 -0.30 20.16 -9.27
C MET A 116 0.10 18.69 -9.36
N VAL A 117 -0.42 17.98 -10.35
CA VAL A 117 -0.27 16.52 -10.51
C VAL A 117 0.51 16.19 -11.78
N PRO A 118 1.29 15.10 -11.80
CA PRO A 118 1.89 14.61 -13.04
C PRO A 118 0.81 14.29 -14.07
N HIS A 119 1.16 14.39 -15.36
CA HIS A 119 0.23 14.11 -16.44
C HIS A 119 0.86 13.13 -17.41
N TRP A 120 0.73 11.85 -17.05
CA TRP A 120 1.20 10.75 -17.87
C TRP A 120 0.03 10.16 -18.65
N VAL A 121 0.19 10.04 -19.96
CA VAL A 121 -0.83 9.47 -20.86
C VAL A 121 -0.31 8.16 -21.41
N ARG A 122 -1.07 7.08 -21.16
CA ARG A 122 -0.82 5.78 -21.76
C ARG A 122 -0.99 5.85 -23.27
N GLY A 123 -0.10 5.17 -23.99
CA GLY A 123 -0.14 5.06 -25.44
C GLY A 123 -0.53 3.67 -25.90
N GLU A 124 -0.13 3.35 -27.13
CA GLU A 124 -0.11 1.98 -27.64
C GLU A 124 0.89 1.11 -26.88
N GLU A 125 0.47 -0.13 -26.62
CA GLU A 125 1.22 -1.14 -25.89
C GLU A 125 1.06 -2.49 -26.60
N THR A 126 2.13 -2.97 -27.23
CA THR A 126 2.13 -4.30 -27.85
C THR A 126 3.45 -5.02 -27.61
N ALA A 127 3.38 -6.34 -27.52
CA ALA A 127 4.56 -7.19 -27.58
C ALA A 127 4.28 -8.51 -28.27
N ALA A 128 5.32 -9.04 -28.90
CA ALA A 128 5.31 -10.40 -29.44
C ALA A 128 6.70 -11.04 -29.33
N LEU A 129 6.72 -12.33 -29.04
CA LEU A 129 7.90 -13.15 -29.27
C LEU A 129 8.06 -13.36 -30.78
N VAL A 130 9.23 -13.01 -31.30
CA VAL A 130 9.58 -13.10 -32.73
C VAL A 130 10.66 -14.16 -33.00
N GLN A 131 11.29 -14.65 -31.94
CA GLN A 131 12.24 -15.76 -31.98
C GLN A 131 12.12 -16.58 -30.70
N TYR A 132 11.95 -17.90 -30.83
CA TYR A 132 12.06 -18.88 -29.74
C TYR A 132 12.30 -20.30 -30.30
N SER A 133 12.87 -21.18 -29.48
CA SER A 133 13.15 -22.56 -29.88
C SER A 133 11.88 -23.33 -30.24
N GLY A 134 11.91 -24.05 -31.35
CA GLY A 134 10.76 -24.83 -31.85
C GLY A 134 9.68 -24.02 -32.56
N GLN A 135 9.85 -22.70 -32.74
CA GLN A 135 8.91 -21.90 -33.51
C GLN A 135 8.86 -22.34 -34.98
N ALA A 136 7.65 -22.37 -35.56
CA ALA A 136 7.51 -22.49 -37.01
C ALA A 136 8.00 -21.20 -37.71
N ALA A 137 8.48 -21.35 -38.95
CA ALA A 137 8.98 -20.22 -39.72
C ALA A 137 7.88 -19.16 -39.93
N GLY A 138 8.20 -17.89 -39.63
CA GLY A 138 7.26 -16.76 -39.74
C GLY A 138 6.26 -16.65 -38.58
N THR A 139 6.34 -17.51 -37.56
CA THR A 139 5.44 -17.43 -36.41
C THR A 139 5.89 -16.35 -35.41
N THR A 140 4.93 -15.56 -34.96
CA THR A 140 5.06 -14.69 -33.79
C THR A 140 4.05 -15.09 -32.73
N GLN A 141 4.41 -14.98 -31.46
CA GLN A 141 3.49 -15.26 -30.35
C GLN A 141 3.17 -13.97 -29.59
N LYS A 142 1.89 -13.59 -29.54
CA LYS A 142 1.43 -12.40 -28.80
C LYS A 142 1.71 -12.55 -27.31
N VAL A 143 2.32 -11.51 -26.73
CA VAL A 143 2.55 -11.33 -25.31
C VAL A 143 1.60 -10.25 -24.80
N VAL A 144 0.81 -10.54 -23.77
CA VAL A 144 -0.07 -9.56 -23.14
C VAL A 144 0.72 -8.82 -22.06
N LEU A 145 0.71 -7.49 -22.15
CA LEU A 145 1.39 -6.61 -21.23
C LEU A 145 0.69 -5.26 -21.13
N THR A 146 1.13 -4.45 -20.17
CA THR A 146 0.81 -3.01 -20.10
C THR A 146 2.02 -2.23 -19.57
N ALA A 147 2.20 -0.98 -19.98
CA ALA A 147 3.28 -0.13 -19.48
C ALA A 147 3.12 0.09 -17.96
N LEU A 148 4.25 0.21 -17.27
CA LEU A 148 4.26 0.71 -15.90
C LEU A 148 4.01 2.23 -15.93
N GLY A 149 3.30 2.72 -14.92
CA GLY A 149 3.02 4.15 -14.79
C GLY A 149 4.32 4.94 -14.63
N GLY A 150 4.51 5.95 -15.48
CA GLY A 150 5.76 6.71 -15.56
C GLY A 150 6.80 6.12 -16.52
N SER A 151 6.55 4.96 -17.15
CA SER A 151 7.44 4.38 -18.16
C SER A 151 7.72 5.36 -19.30
N VAL A 152 8.96 5.34 -19.80
CA VAL A 152 9.32 6.00 -21.07
C VAL A 152 8.90 5.15 -22.28
N ALA A 153 8.80 5.79 -23.44
CA ALA A 153 8.46 5.13 -24.69
C ALA A 153 9.63 4.33 -25.28
N THR A 154 9.31 3.30 -26.05
CA THR A 154 10.25 2.67 -26.99
C THR A 154 10.61 3.64 -28.13
N PRO A 155 11.68 3.37 -28.90
CA PRO A 155 11.90 4.05 -30.17
C PRO A 155 10.65 3.97 -31.09
N PRO A 156 10.47 4.92 -32.03
CA PRO A 156 9.29 4.96 -32.91
C PRO A 156 9.04 3.67 -33.71
N GLU A 157 10.10 2.96 -34.09
CA GLU A 157 10.06 1.68 -34.80
C GLU A 157 9.84 0.46 -33.88
N GLY A 158 9.69 0.69 -32.57
CA GLY A 158 9.66 -0.34 -31.54
C GLY A 158 11.07 -0.81 -31.15
N LEU A 159 11.12 -1.73 -30.20
CA LEU A 159 12.35 -2.30 -29.66
C LEU A 159 12.35 -3.82 -29.89
N THR A 160 13.33 -4.33 -30.63
CA THR A 160 13.53 -5.79 -30.77
C THR A 160 14.84 -6.20 -30.14
N ALA A 161 14.79 -7.06 -29.12
CA ALA A 161 15.99 -7.55 -28.44
C ALA A 161 15.81 -8.95 -27.87
N GLU A 162 16.93 -9.59 -27.51
CA GLU A 162 16.93 -10.84 -26.76
C GLU A 162 16.42 -10.65 -25.34
N VAL A 163 15.75 -11.66 -24.82
CA VAL A 163 15.17 -11.67 -23.49
C VAL A 163 16.08 -12.43 -22.51
N VAL A 164 16.27 -11.86 -21.32
CA VAL A 164 16.88 -12.54 -20.17
C VAL A 164 15.86 -12.58 -19.04
N VAL A 165 15.60 -13.77 -18.52
CA VAL A 165 14.67 -13.97 -17.41
C VAL A 165 15.44 -14.10 -16.12
N VAL A 166 15.05 -13.35 -15.09
CA VAL A 166 15.61 -13.41 -13.74
C VAL A 166 14.47 -13.49 -12.71
N PRO A 167 14.61 -14.25 -11.62
CA PRO A 167 13.60 -14.32 -10.57
C PRO A 167 13.69 -13.16 -9.56
N ASN A 168 14.86 -12.52 -9.45
CA ASN A 168 15.14 -11.49 -8.45
C ASN A 168 16.34 -10.60 -8.83
N PHE A 169 16.62 -9.58 -8.01
CA PHE A 169 17.75 -8.65 -8.23
C PHE A 169 19.13 -9.27 -7.99
N ASP A 170 19.24 -10.28 -7.12
CA ASP A 170 20.52 -10.94 -6.87
C ASP A 170 20.98 -11.72 -8.10
N GLU A 171 20.06 -12.40 -8.79
CA GLU A 171 20.36 -13.10 -10.04
C GLU A 171 20.64 -12.12 -11.19
N LEU A 172 19.94 -10.98 -11.25
CA LEU A 172 20.28 -9.92 -12.18
C LEU A 172 21.75 -9.47 -12.02
N LYS A 173 22.16 -9.22 -10.76
CA LYS A 173 23.52 -8.79 -10.43
C LYS A 173 24.55 -9.90 -10.71
N SER A 174 24.22 -11.16 -10.42
CA SER A 174 25.10 -12.32 -10.63
C SER A 174 25.43 -12.52 -12.12
N LEU A 175 24.46 -12.32 -13.01
CA LEU A 175 24.64 -12.41 -14.46
C LEU A 175 25.56 -11.32 -15.01
N GLY A 176 25.56 -10.13 -14.39
CA GLY A 176 26.44 -9.03 -14.72
C GLY A 176 26.17 -8.36 -16.08
N LYS A 177 26.91 -7.28 -16.34
CA LYS A 177 26.70 -6.42 -17.52
C LYS A 177 26.83 -7.17 -18.85
N GLU A 178 27.76 -8.11 -18.96
CA GLU A 178 27.99 -8.88 -20.20
C GLU A 178 26.72 -9.64 -20.64
N ARG A 179 25.96 -10.16 -19.68
CA ARG A 179 24.74 -10.90 -19.94
C ARG A 179 23.50 -10.01 -20.06
N ILE A 180 23.53 -8.75 -19.65
CA ILE A 180 22.33 -7.90 -19.62
C ILE A 180 22.36 -6.80 -20.68
N ASN A 181 23.55 -6.32 -21.05
CA ASN A 181 23.71 -5.20 -21.97
C ASN A 181 23.03 -5.47 -23.33
N GLY A 182 22.12 -4.58 -23.73
CA GLY A 182 21.38 -4.68 -24.99
C GLY A 182 20.17 -5.63 -24.97
N ARG A 183 19.78 -6.16 -23.81
CA ARG A 183 18.70 -7.16 -23.67
C ARG A 183 17.46 -6.59 -22.96
N ILE A 184 16.32 -7.21 -23.22
CA ILE A 184 15.09 -7.01 -22.43
C ILE A 184 15.18 -7.93 -21.22
N VAL A 185 15.08 -7.37 -20.01
CA VAL A 185 15.09 -8.16 -18.78
C VAL A 185 13.66 -8.44 -18.34
N VAL A 186 13.32 -9.70 -18.12
CA VAL A 186 12.03 -10.13 -17.56
C VAL A 186 12.24 -10.59 -16.12
N PHE A 187 11.72 -9.83 -15.17
CA PHE A 187 11.67 -10.19 -13.76
C PHE A 187 10.46 -11.09 -13.50
N ASN A 188 10.68 -12.41 -13.51
CA ASN A 188 9.66 -13.40 -13.22
C ASN A 188 9.59 -13.70 -11.72
N HIS A 189 9.43 -12.65 -10.91
CA HIS A 189 9.17 -12.79 -9.48
C HIS A 189 7.73 -13.28 -9.27
N ALA A 190 7.55 -14.37 -8.54
CA ALA A 190 6.24 -14.95 -8.32
C ALA A 190 5.54 -14.24 -7.16
N TYR A 191 4.31 -13.77 -7.39
CA TYR A 191 3.46 -13.27 -6.31
C TYR A 191 3.21 -14.37 -5.26
N ALA A 192 3.38 -14.05 -3.98
CA ALA A 192 3.28 -14.99 -2.87
C ALA A 192 1.81 -15.36 -2.55
N LYS A 193 1.16 -16.11 -3.44
CA LYS A 193 -0.29 -16.47 -3.37
C LYS A 193 -0.69 -17.13 -2.05
N GLN A 194 0.16 -18.01 -1.51
CA GLN A 194 -0.12 -18.71 -0.24
C GLN A 194 -0.11 -17.73 0.94
N MET A 195 0.85 -16.80 0.98
CA MET A 195 0.92 -15.75 2.00
C MET A 195 -0.32 -14.85 1.93
N ALA A 196 -0.71 -14.44 0.72
CA ALA A 196 -1.92 -13.65 0.52
C ALA A 196 -3.19 -14.39 1.00
N ALA A 197 -3.34 -15.66 0.65
CA ALA A 197 -4.49 -16.48 1.04
C ALA A 197 -4.62 -16.69 2.56
N THR A 198 -3.52 -16.55 3.32
CA THR A 198 -3.51 -16.65 4.78
C THR A 198 -3.70 -15.29 5.50
N GLY A 199 -4.15 -14.26 4.80
CA GLY A 199 -4.43 -12.93 5.39
C GLY A 199 -3.25 -11.96 5.37
N HIS A 200 -2.13 -12.32 4.70
CA HIS A 200 -0.94 -11.48 4.57
C HIS A 200 -0.81 -10.89 3.16
N GLY A 201 -1.95 -10.52 2.54
CA GLY A 201 -1.99 -9.99 1.17
C GLY A 201 -1.15 -8.72 0.96
N GLY A 202 -1.12 -7.82 1.95
CA GLY A 202 -0.29 -6.61 1.88
C GLY A 202 1.21 -6.90 1.87
N GLU A 203 1.67 -7.88 2.64
CA GLU A 203 3.08 -8.31 2.67
C GLU A 203 3.47 -8.95 1.33
N ALA A 204 2.63 -9.87 0.83
CA ALA A 204 2.81 -10.51 -0.48
C ALA A 204 2.84 -9.50 -1.64
N TYR A 205 2.00 -8.45 -1.56
CA TYR A 205 2.01 -7.34 -2.51
C TYR A 205 3.27 -6.50 -2.40
N GLY A 206 3.71 -6.17 -1.17
CA GLY A 206 4.95 -5.43 -0.93
C GLY A 206 6.18 -6.07 -1.58
N GLU A 207 6.33 -7.40 -1.46
CA GLU A 207 7.41 -8.15 -2.11
C GLU A 207 7.41 -8.00 -3.64
N ALA A 208 6.22 -8.09 -4.27
CA ALA A 208 6.10 -7.99 -5.72
C ALA A 208 6.25 -6.55 -6.25
N VAL A 209 5.76 -5.55 -5.50
CA VAL A 209 5.82 -4.13 -5.87
C VAL A 209 7.25 -3.59 -5.92
N GLU A 210 8.17 -4.18 -5.17
CA GLU A 210 9.60 -3.81 -5.24
C GLU A 210 10.14 -3.91 -6.68
N TYR A 211 9.76 -4.96 -7.39
CA TYR A 211 10.13 -5.14 -8.79
C TYR A 211 9.46 -4.13 -9.70
N ARG A 212 8.15 -3.89 -9.53
CA ARG A 212 7.44 -2.86 -10.30
C ARG A 212 8.11 -1.49 -10.16
N SER A 213 8.52 -1.15 -8.95
CA SER A 213 9.06 0.17 -8.61
C SER A 213 10.50 0.36 -9.11
N SER A 214 11.36 -0.64 -8.91
CA SER A 214 12.82 -0.47 -9.02
C SER A 214 13.47 -1.23 -10.18
N ALA A 215 12.80 -2.24 -10.74
CA ALA A 215 13.40 -3.11 -11.76
C ALA A 215 13.93 -2.39 -13.01
N PRO A 216 13.26 -1.34 -13.55
CA PRO A 216 13.81 -0.60 -14.69
C PRO A 216 15.17 0.01 -14.39
N SER A 217 15.33 0.61 -13.21
CA SER A 217 16.60 1.23 -12.80
C SER A 217 17.68 0.17 -12.56
N GLU A 218 17.35 -0.94 -11.86
CA GLU A 218 18.30 -2.03 -11.61
C GLU A 218 18.81 -2.67 -12.91
N ALA A 219 17.92 -2.92 -13.87
CA ALA A 219 18.29 -3.49 -15.17
C ALA A 219 19.09 -2.48 -16.03
N ALA A 220 18.69 -1.21 -16.01
CA ALA A 220 19.35 -0.13 -16.74
C ALA A 220 20.82 0.05 -16.33
N ARG A 221 21.16 -0.10 -15.03
CA ARG A 221 22.56 -0.04 -14.54
C ARG A 221 23.46 -1.09 -15.19
N LEU A 222 22.89 -2.20 -15.66
CA LEU A 222 23.60 -3.26 -16.37
C LEU A 222 23.47 -3.16 -17.90
N GLY A 223 22.87 -2.08 -18.43
CA GLY A 223 22.75 -1.82 -19.86
C GLY A 223 21.56 -2.49 -20.53
N ALA A 224 20.55 -2.95 -19.77
CA ALA A 224 19.30 -3.43 -20.36
C ALA A 224 18.64 -2.33 -21.21
N VAL A 225 17.89 -2.74 -22.23
CA VAL A 225 17.17 -1.82 -23.13
C VAL A 225 15.68 -1.73 -22.82
N ALA A 226 15.15 -2.65 -22.01
CA ALA A 226 13.84 -2.55 -21.37
C ALA A 226 13.77 -3.49 -20.16
N ALA A 227 12.85 -3.23 -19.24
CA ALA A 227 12.57 -4.09 -18.10
C ALA A 227 11.09 -4.44 -18.04
N LEU A 228 10.79 -5.74 -17.98
CA LEU A 228 9.44 -6.26 -17.87
C LEU A 228 9.30 -7.00 -16.54
N ILE A 229 8.19 -6.81 -15.84
CA ILE A 229 7.93 -7.47 -14.56
C ILE A 229 6.74 -8.41 -14.69
N ARG A 230 6.74 -9.54 -14.00
CA ARG A 230 5.51 -10.30 -13.80
C ARG A 230 4.57 -9.47 -12.91
N SER A 231 3.30 -9.39 -13.31
CA SER A 231 2.29 -8.59 -12.60
C SER A 231 2.26 -8.86 -11.10
N ALA A 232 2.20 -7.78 -10.32
CA ALA A 232 2.13 -7.83 -8.87
C ALA A 232 0.69 -8.13 -8.42
N GLY A 233 0.33 -9.42 -8.42
CA GLY A 233 -0.96 -9.89 -7.96
C GLY A 233 -1.19 -11.36 -8.29
N ASP A 234 -2.31 -11.89 -7.82
CA ASP A 234 -2.68 -13.29 -7.97
C ASP A 234 -3.62 -13.58 -9.16
N GLY A 235 -4.11 -12.53 -9.83
CA GLY A 235 -5.02 -12.58 -10.98
C GLY A 235 -4.47 -13.34 -12.17
N ALA A 236 -4.64 -14.66 -12.19
CA ALA A 236 -4.32 -15.55 -13.31
C ALA A 236 -5.43 -15.56 -14.37
N TYR A 237 -5.75 -14.37 -14.89
CA TYR A 237 -6.79 -14.14 -15.91
C TYR A 237 -6.22 -13.55 -17.20
N ARG A 238 -4.90 -13.67 -17.40
CA ARG A 238 -4.16 -12.96 -18.46
C ARG A 238 -4.43 -11.45 -18.48
N LEU A 239 -4.47 -10.85 -17.28
CA LEU A 239 -4.61 -9.42 -17.06
C LEU A 239 -3.28 -8.86 -16.53
N PRO A 240 -2.65 -7.89 -17.22
CA PRO A 240 -1.42 -7.27 -16.75
C PRO A 240 -1.75 -6.16 -15.75
N HIS A 241 -0.96 -6.03 -14.68
CA HIS A 241 -1.18 -5.04 -13.62
C HIS A 241 -0.19 -3.89 -13.79
N THR A 242 -0.71 -2.69 -14.08
CA THR A 242 0.10 -1.47 -14.08
C THR A 242 0.41 -1.02 -12.65
N GLY A 243 0.94 0.19 -12.50
CA GLY A 243 1.35 0.77 -11.24
C GLY A 243 2.61 1.60 -11.42
N LEU A 244 2.87 2.49 -10.47
CA LEU A 244 3.98 3.43 -10.56
C LEU A 244 5.33 2.68 -10.64
N THR A 245 6.18 3.12 -11.57
CA THR A 245 7.61 2.82 -11.57
C THR A 245 8.41 4.09 -11.31
N THR A 246 9.56 3.95 -10.63
CA THR A 246 10.42 5.09 -10.30
C THR A 246 11.80 4.89 -10.93
N TYR A 247 12.20 5.88 -11.72
CA TYR A 247 13.55 5.92 -12.28
C TYR A 247 14.50 6.60 -11.29
N ALA A 248 15.57 5.91 -10.93
CA ALA A 248 16.64 6.47 -10.13
C ALA A 248 17.48 7.45 -10.98
N ASP A 249 17.97 8.52 -10.36
CA ASP A 249 18.75 9.57 -11.05
C ASP A 249 20.11 9.07 -11.55
N ASP A 250 20.59 7.93 -11.03
CA ASP A 250 21.88 7.32 -11.36
C ASP A 250 21.80 6.29 -12.50
N ALA A 251 20.63 6.08 -13.11
CA ALA A 251 20.42 5.12 -14.18
C ALA A 251 19.65 5.74 -15.36
N PRO A 252 19.92 5.33 -16.63
CA PRO A 252 19.13 5.79 -17.75
C PRO A 252 17.69 5.25 -17.66
N LYS A 253 16.72 6.05 -18.09
CA LYS A 253 15.34 5.59 -18.19
C LYS A 253 15.19 4.64 -19.37
N ILE A 254 14.65 3.45 -19.12
CA ILE A 254 14.37 2.42 -20.13
C ILE A 254 12.89 2.05 -20.14
N PRO A 255 12.29 1.70 -21.29
CA PRO A 255 10.91 1.24 -21.38
C PRO A 255 10.60 0.14 -20.36
N ALA A 256 9.44 0.24 -19.72
CA ALA A 256 9.04 -0.63 -18.63
C ALA A 256 7.57 -1.06 -18.72
N ALA A 257 7.30 -2.35 -18.55
CA ALA A 257 5.94 -2.89 -18.61
C ALA A 257 5.73 -4.10 -17.68
N ALA A 258 4.48 -4.35 -17.29
CA ALA A 258 4.07 -5.56 -16.61
C ALA A 258 3.52 -6.59 -17.61
N LEU A 259 4.00 -7.81 -17.51
CA LEU A 259 3.50 -9.00 -18.19
C LEU A 259 2.40 -9.65 -17.35
N THR A 260 1.47 -10.33 -18.00
CA THR A 260 0.60 -11.27 -17.26
C THR A 260 1.44 -12.41 -16.69
N GLU A 261 0.90 -13.09 -15.68
CA GLU A 261 1.55 -14.28 -15.10
C GLU A 261 1.83 -15.36 -16.17
N GLU A 262 0.84 -15.64 -17.02
CA GLU A 262 0.90 -16.69 -18.02
C GLU A 262 1.97 -16.41 -19.08
N ASP A 263 2.06 -15.16 -19.55
CA ASP A 263 3.05 -14.78 -20.55
C ASP A 263 4.47 -14.71 -19.93
N ALA A 264 4.61 -14.28 -18.66
CA ALA A 264 5.89 -14.35 -17.95
C ALA A 264 6.36 -15.81 -17.76
N LEU A 265 5.46 -16.72 -17.39
CA LEU A 265 5.76 -18.15 -17.23
C LEU A 265 6.10 -18.82 -18.57
N LEU A 266 5.41 -18.47 -19.65
CA LEU A 266 5.74 -18.93 -21.00
C LEU A 266 7.16 -18.54 -21.38
N ILE A 267 7.52 -17.26 -21.22
CA ILE A 267 8.85 -16.75 -21.54
C ILE A 267 9.92 -17.46 -20.68
N ALA A 268 9.65 -17.63 -19.39
CA ALA A 268 10.52 -18.36 -18.47
C ALA A 268 10.70 -19.84 -18.87
N ALA A 269 9.67 -20.48 -19.42
CA ALA A 269 9.76 -21.86 -19.91
C ALA A 269 10.54 -21.97 -21.23
N LEU A 270 10.49 -20.95 -22.09
CA LEU A 270 11.19 -20.92 -23.37
C LEU A 270 12.67 -20.56 -23.24
N ALA A 271 13.04 -19.66 -22.33
CA ALA A 271 14.40 -19.14 -22.19
C ALA A 271 15.49 -20.22 -21.98
N PRO A 272 15.27 -21.30 -21.20
CA PRO A 272 16.24 -22.39 -21.07
C PRO A 272 16.40 -23.24 -22.35
N GLN A 273 15.45 -23.17 -23.29
CA GLN A 273 15.46 -23.97 -24.51
C GLN A 273 16.29 -23.31 -25.63
N GLY A 274 16.69 -22.05 -25.47
CA GLY A 274 17.47 -21.29 -26.44
C GLY A 274 17.09 -19.81 -26.46
N PRO A 275 17.70 -19.02 -27.38
CA PRO A 275 17.47 -17.59 -27.45
C PRO A 275 16.00 -17.24 -27.71
N VAL A 276 15.46 -16.34 -26.88
CA VAL A 276 14.13 -15.74 -27.04
C VAL A 276 14.31 -14.28 -27.44
N LYS A 277 13.63 -13.81 -28.48
CA LYS A 277 13.57 -12.39 -28.85
C LYS A 277 12.15 -11.88 -28.80
N MET A 278 12.00 -10.67 -28.27
CA MET A 278 10.74 -9.95 -28.20
C MET A 278 10.83 -8.67 -29.02
N HIS A 279 9.76 -8.37 -29.75
CA HIS A 279 9.48 -7.04 -30.26
C HIS A 279 8.49 -6.36 -29.30
N LEU A 280 8.83 -5.16 -28.81
CA LEU A 280 8.11 -4.38 -27.82
C LEU A 280 7.81 -2.99 -28.39
N VAL A 281 6.56 -2.54 -28.26
CA VAL A 281 6.14 -1.18 -28.57
C VAL A 281 5.43 -0.62 -27.35
N LEU A 282 5.96 0.47 -26.78
CA LEU A 282 5.31 1.27 -25.76
C LEU A 282 5.36 2.73 -26.21
N THR A 283 4.24 3.42 -26.28
CA THR A 283 4.19 4.84 -26.68
C THR A 283 3.62 5.81 -25.62
N PRO A 284 3.89 5.62 -24.31
CA PRO A 284 3.44 6.56 -23.31
C PRO A 284 4.07 7.94 -23.50
N LYS A 285 3.38 8.97 -22.98
CA LYS A 285 3.84 10.36 -23.05
C LYS A 285 3.73 11.02 -21.69
N GLU A 286 4.82 11.66 -21.29
CA GLU A 286 4.80 12.64 -20.20
C GLU A 286 4.37 13.99 -20.79
N LEU A 287 3.31 14.55 -20.24
CA LEU A 287 2.84 15.90 -20.53
C LEU A 287 3.20 16.81 -19.36
N PRO A 288 3.15 18.15 -19.53
CA PRO A 288 3.34 19.06 -18.42
C PRO A 288 2.35 18.77 -17.29
N ASP A 289 2.81 18.91 -16.04
CA ASP A 289 1.97 18.81 -14.85
C ASP A 289 0.64 19.54 -15.03
N ALA A 290 -0.44 18.86 -14.66
CA ALA A 290 -1.79 19.38 -14.77
C ALA A 290 -2.28 19.92 -13.42
N VAL A 291 -3.21 20.87 -13.48
CA VAL A 291 -3.96 21.27 -12.29
C VAL A 291 -5.04 20.23 -12.01
N SER A 292 -5.14 19.79 -10.76
CA SER A 292 -6.26 19.00 -10.25
C SER A 292 -6.59 19.44 -8.82
N TYR A 293 -7.44 18.69 -8.11
CA TYR A 293 -7.97 19.11 -6.80
C TYR A 293 -8.19 17.93 -5.85
N ASN A 294 -7.81 18.12 -4.58
CA ASN A 294 -8.45 17.39 -3.49
C ASN A 294 -9.87 17.93 -3.33
N VAL A 295 -10.86 17.05 -3.25
CA VAL A 295 -12.25 17.44 -2.97
C VAL A 295 -12.51 17.32 -1.49
N ILE A 296 -12.94 18.40 -0.85
CA ILE A 296 -13.14 18.41 0.60
C ILE A 296 -14.53 18.90 0.96
N GLY A 297 -15.22 18.16 1.82
CA GLY A 297 -16.50 18.55 2.40
C GLY A 297 -16.48 18.47 3.92
N ASP A 298 -16.80 19.58 4.59
CA ASP A 298 -16.89 19.63 6.06
C ASP A 298 -18.35 19.53 6.52
N LEU A 299 -18.63 18.58 7.39
CA LEU A 299 -19.83 18.55 8.23
C LEU A 299 -19.46 19.11 9.61
N LYS A 300 -19.88 20.36 9.88
CA LYS A 300 -19.46 21.09 11.10
C LYS A 300 -19.88 20.39 12.39
N GLY A 301 -18.92 20.34 13.32
CA GLY A 301 -19.16 19.85 14.68
C GLY A 301 -19.96 20.82 15.54
N SER A 302 -20.54 20.32 16.63
CA SER A 302 -21.39 21.08 17.54
C SER A 302 -20.65 21.77 18.70
N GLU A 303 -19.60 21.14 19.25
CA GLU A 303 -18.90 21.62 20.46
C GLU A 303 -17.48 22.11 20.15
N HIS A 304 -16.78 21.44 19.24
CA HIS A 304 -15.41 21.69 18.83
C HIS A 304 -15.33 21.76 17.29
N PRO A 305 -16.00 22.73 16.65
CA PRO A 305 -16.06 22.83 15.19
C PRO A 305 -14.68 23.06 14.54
N GLU A 306 -13.71 23.57 15.29
CA GLU A 306 -12.33 23.75 14.87
C GLU A 306 -11.54 22.43 14.78
N GLN A 307 -11.94 21.41 15.56
CA GLN A 307 -11.28 20.11 15.57
C GLN A 307 -11.86 19.20 14.48
N VAL A 308 -10.99 18.51 13.75
CA VAL A 308 -11.33 17.75 12.55
C VAL A 308 -11.06 16.26 12.73
N VAL A 309 -12.01 15.43 12.30
CA VAL A 309 -11.81 14.00 12.04
C VAL A 309 -11.93 13.78 10.54
N ILE A 310 -10.85 13.37 9.90
CA ILE A 310 -10.82 13.05 8.47
C ILE A 310 -11.39 11.65 8.24
N VAL A 311 -12.29 11.52 7.26
CA VAL A 311 -12.69 10.25 6.65
C VAL A 311 -12.46 10.36 5.14
N SER A 312 -11.75 9.40 4.55
CA SER A 312 -11.20 9.59 3.22
C SER A 312 -10.94 8.31 2.43
N GLY A 313 -10.71 8.51 1.14
CA GLY A 313 -10.17 7.60 0.14
C GLY A 313 -9.63 8.43 -1.04
N HIS A 314 -8.97 7.83 -2.02
CA HIS A 314 -8.42 8.56 -3.16
C HIS A 314 -9.32 8.52 -4.40
N LEU A 315 -9.38 9.66 -5.08
CA LEU A 315 -10.29 9.91 -6.18
C LEU A 315 -9.71 9.54 -7.53
N ASP A 316 -8.40 9.62 -7.73
CA ASP A 316 -7.78 9.10 -8.94
C ASP A 316 -7.75 7.57 -8.94
N SER A 317 -7.42 7.00 -10.08
CA SER A 317 -7.22 5.56 -10.25
C SER A 317 -6.26 5.30 -11.39
N TRP A 318 -5.69 4.11 -11.50
CA TRP A 318 -5.14 3.66 -12.77
C TRP A 318 -6.17 3.66 -13.91
N ASP A 319 -5.65 3.67 -15.13
CA ASP A 319 -6.38 4.01 -16.35
C ASP A 319 -6.86 2.81 -17.19
N LEU A 320 -6.51 1.58 -16.79
CA LEU A 320 -6.90 0.34 -17.49
C LEU A 320 -8.27 -0.19 -17.08
N GLY A 321 -8.65 0.04 -15.82
CA GLY A 321 -9.93 -0.37 -15.25
C GLY A 321 -10.89 0.80 -15.12
N THR A 322 -11.77 0.73 -14.11
CA THR A 322 -12.70 1.81 -13.77
C THR A 322 -12.48 2.35 -12.36
N GLY A 323 -11.40 1.94 -11.69
CA GLY A 323 -11.06 2.37 -10.33
C GLY A 323 -12.16 2.10 -9.30
N ALA A 324 -12.91 1.01 -9.44
CA ALA A 324 -14.07 0.77 -8.58
C ALA A 324 -13.67 0.46 -7.14
N ILE A 325 -12.70 -0.44 -6.96
CA ILE A 325 -12.19 -0.86 -5.65
C ILE A 325 -10.95 -0.08 -5.23
N ASP A 326 -10.33 0.63 -6.16
CA ASP A 326 -9.07 1.36 -6.00
C ASP A 326 -9.19 2.70 -6.76
N ASP A 327 -9.69 3.76 -6.13
CA ASP A 327 -10.35 3.76 -4.81
C ASP A 327 -11.73 4.46 -4.81
N GLY A 328 -12.56 4.12 -5.80
CA GLY A 328 -13.95 4.58 -5.84
C GLY A 328 -14.73 4.16 -4.59
N ALA A 329 -14.41 2.99 -4.03
CA ALA A 329 -14.99 2.42 -2.83
C ALA A 329 -14.70 3.26 -1.58
N GLY A 330 -13.45 3.63 -1.32
CA GLY A 330 -13.06 4.45 -0.18
C GLY A 330 -13.71 5.83 -0.22
N VAL A 331 -13.70 6.49 -1.39
CA VAL A 331 -14.39 7.77 -1.58
C VAL A 331 -15.89 7.65 -1.29
N ALA A 332 -16.54 6.59 -1.78
CA ALA A 332 -17.96 6.37 -1.55
C ALA A 332 -18.30 6.10 -0.08
N VAL A 333 -17.49 5.31 0.64
CA VAL A 333 -17.64 5.03 2.07
C VAL A 333 -17.43 6.31 2.89
N ALA A 334 -16.43 7.12 2.54
CA ALA A 334 -16.18 8.41 3.18
C ALA A 334 -17.36 9.38 3.00
N MET A 335 -17.96 9.46 1.81
CA MET A 335 -19.21 10.21 1.60
C MET A 335 -20.38 9.63 2.40
N GLN A 336 -20.50 8.30 2.47
CA GLN A 336 -21.59 7.63 3.18
C GLN A 336 -21.55 7.94 4.69
N ALA A 337 -20.36 8.06 5.29
CA ALA A 337 -20.22 8.42 6.69
C ALA A 337 -20.92 9.76 7.00
N ALA A 338 -20.69 10.79 6.19
CA ALA A 338 -21.35 12.08 6.35
C ALA A 338 -22.86 12.01 6.04
N ASN A 339 -23.26 11.26 5.00
CA ASN A 339 -24.67 11.04 4.66
C ASN A 339 -25.44 10.41 5.83
N LEU A 340 -24.91 9.35 6.44
CA LEU A 340 -25.58 8.63 7.54
C LEU A 340 -25.67 9.47 8.81
N VAL A 341 -24.62 10.24 9.14
CA VAL A 341 -24.67 11.17 10.28
C VAL A 341 -25.81 12.17 10.11
N LYS A 342 -26.01 12.72 8.92
CA LYS A 342 -27.14 13.61 8.64
C LYS A 342 -28.48 12.90 8.64
N GLN A 343 -28.58 11.75 7.98
CA GLN A 343 -29.83 10.98 7.89
C GLN A 343 -30.35 10.54 9.27
N LEU A 344 -29.44 10.24 10.20
CA LEU A 344 -29.77 9.84 11.56
C LEU A 344 -29.86 11.02 12.53
N GLU A 345 -29.75 12.26 12.03
CA GLU A 345 -29.80 13.50 12.83
C GLU A 345 -28.80 13.50 13.99
N LEU A 346 -27.61 12.95 13.75
CA LEU A 346 -26.54 12.91 14.73
C LEU A 346 -25.72 14.21 14.67
N HIS A 347 -25.29 14.67 15.85
CA HIS A 347 -24.54 15.92 16.00
C HIS A 347 -23.14 15.63 16.55
N PRO A 348 -22.15 15.33 15.69
CA PRO A 348 -20.80 15.05 16.15
C PRO A 348 -20.22 16.29 16.84
N LYS A 349 -19.49 16.08 17.93
CA LYS A 349 -18.86 17.19 18.68
C LYS A 349 -17.82 17.92 17.83
N ARG A 350 -17.09 17.18 17.00
CA ARG A 350 -16.03 17.65 16.10
C ARG A 350 -16.50 17.68 14.67
N THR A 351 -15.85 18.47 13.83
CA THR A 351 -16.11 18.50 12.40
C THR A 351 -15.67 17.18 11.76
N ILE A 352 -16.56 16.56 10.98
CA ILE A 352 -16.20 15.44 10.10
C ILE A 352 -15.80 16.05 8.76
N ARG A 353 -14.55 15.81 8.34
CA ARG A 353 -14.02 16.27 7.05
C ARG A 353 -13.92 15.07 6.11
N VAL A 354 -14.75 15.07 5.08
CA VAL A 354 -14.66 14.10 3.99
C VAL A 354 -13.62 14.61 3.00
N ILE A 355 -12.62 13.80 2.69
CA ILE A 355 -11.62 14.12 1.67
C ILE A 355 -11.59 13.02 0.61
N ALA A 356 -11.70 13.41 -0.64
CA ALA A 356 -11.34 12.58 -1.78
C ALA A 356 -9.99 13.09 -2.32
N TRP A 357 -8.93 12.33 -2.02
CA TRP A 357 -7.55 12.69 -2.35
C TRP A 357 -7.30 12.63 -3.85
N MET A 358 -6.33 13.38 -4.36
CA MET A 358 -5.96 13.33 -5.76
C MET A 358 -4.48 13.01 -5.91
N ASN A 359 -4.14 12.19 -6.88
CA ASN A 359 -2.79 11.76 -7.20
C ASN A 359 -2.17 10.89 -6.08
N GLU A 360 -2.92 9.91 -5.55
CA GLU A 360 -2.33 8.85 -4.72
C GLU A 360 -1.40 8.01 -5.61
N GLU A 361 -1.99 7.44 -6.66
CA GLU A 361 -1.49 6.33 -7.47
C GLU A 361 -0.10 6.56 -8.08
N ASN A 362 0.16 7.79 -8.47
CA ASN A 362 1.38 8.19 -9.17
C ASN A 362 2.09 9.39 -8.54
N GLY A 363 1.98 9.60 -7.22
CA GLY A 363 2.85 10.59 -6.56
C GLY A 363 2.54 11.00 -5.13
N LEU A 364 1.40 10.61 -4.57
CA LEU A 364 0.85 11.08 -3.29
C LEU A 364 0.79 12.61 -3.16
N ARG A 365 0.67 13.37 -4.27
CA ARG A 365 0.78 14.84 -4.19
C ARG A 365 -0.44 15.46 -3.50
N GLY A 366 -1.60 14.82 -3.53
CA GLY A 366 -2.81 15.25 -2.80
C GLY A 366 -2.57 15.33 -1.30
N GLY A 367 -2.27 14.18 -0.66
CA GLY A 367 -1.97 14.12 0.77
C GLY A 367 -0.76 14.97 1.16
N LYS A 368 0.32 14.97 0.36
CA LYS A 368 1.52 15.80 0.63
C LYS A 368 1.24 17.30 0.59
N THR A 369 0.47 17.77 -0.40
CA THR A 369 0.13 19.19 -0.54
C THR A 369 -0.75 19.63 0.62
N TYR A 370 -1.77 18.83 0.96
CA TYR A 370 -2.62 19.10 2.12
C TYR A 370 -1.80 19.14 3.41
N ALA A 371 -0.91 18.17 3.65
CA ALA A 371 -0.07 18.14 4.83
C ALA A 371 0.81 19.40 4.96
N ALA A 372 1.32 19.91 3.84
CA ALA A 372 2.13 21.11 3.80
C ALA A 372 1.30 22.39 4.05
N GLU A 373 0.15 22.52 3.39
CA GLU A 373 -0.73 23.70 3.51
C GLU A 373 -1.41 23.78 4.89
N HIS A 374 -1.77 22.65 5.47
CA HIS A 374 -2.43 22.55 6.79
C HIS A 374 -1.47 22.29 7.95
N ALA A 375 -0.15 22.42 7.73
CA ALA A 375 0.85 22.15 8.77
C ALA A 375 0.65 23.03 10.04
N GLY A 376 0.16 24.26 9.88
CA GLY A 376 -0.17 25.16 10.99
C GLY A 376 -1.43 24.77 11.77
N GLU A 377 -2.26 23.88 11.22
CA GLU A 377 -3.56 23.47 11.76
C GLU A 377 -3.56 22.01 12.23
N ILE A 378 -2.41 21.32 12.16
CA ILE A 378 -2.31 19.90 12.49
C ILE A 378 -2.72 19.60 13.94
N ALA A 379 -2.53 20.55 14.87
CA ALA A 379 -2.98 20.41 16.26
C ALA A 379 -4.51 20.29 16.39
N ASN A 380 -5.26 20.76 15.40
CA ASN A 380 -6.71 20.63 15.33
C ASN A 380 -7.16 19.35 14.61
N HIS A 381 -6.25 18.59 13.99
CA HIS A 381 -6.57 17.30 13.38
C HIS A 381 -6.56 16.22 14.45
N PHE A 382 -7.76 15.83 14.90
CA PHE A 382 -7.94 14.88 15.99
C PHE A 382 -7.66 13.44 15.56
N ALA A 383 -8.12 13.06 14.36
CA ALA A 383 -7.90 11.74 13.77
C ALA A 383 -8.04 11.80 12.24
N ALA A 384 -7.47 10.80 11.55
CA ALA A 384 -7.67 10.58 10.14
C ALA A 384 -7.91 9.09 9.87
N ILE A 385 -8.85 8.80 8.97
CA ILE A 385 -9.26 7.47 8.57
C ILE A 385 -9.24 7.41 7.05
N GLU A 386 -8.57 6.39 6.52
CA GLU A 386 -8.49 6.10 5.10
C GLU A 386 -8.98 4.68 4.84
N THR A 387 -9.77 4.52 3.79
CA THR A 387 -10.19 3.22 3.27
C THR A 387 -9.66 3.12 1.86
N ASP A 388 -8.61 2.34 1.66
CA ASP A 388 -7.90 2.21 0.38
C ASP A 388 -7.35 0.77 0.22
N LEU A 389 -8.18 -0.21 0.53
CA LEU A 389 -7.84 -1.64 0.44
C LEU A 389 -9.00 -2.43 -0.17
N GLY A 390 -9.71 -1.81 -1.11
CA GLY A 390 -10.85 -2.42 -1.77
C GLY A 390 -12.17 -2.29 -1.01
N ALA A 391 -13.10 -3.15 -1.39
CA ALA A 391 -14.48 -3.16 -0.90
C ALA A 391 -14.94 -4.54 -0.40
N ASP A 392 -13.99 -5.45 -0.16
CA ASP A 392 -14.32 -6.75 0.42
C ASP A 392 -14.77 -6.59 1.88
N HIS A 393 -15.31 -7.66 2.46
CA HIS A 393 -15.80 -7.64 3.82
C HIS A 393 -14.69 -7.27 4.82
N PRO A 394 -14.78 -6.11 5.52
CA PRO A 394 -13.76 -5.72 6.47
C PRO A 394 -13.81 -6.64 7.69
N ILE A 395 -12.65 -7.09 8.16
CA ILE A 395 -12.54 -7.89 9.39
C ILE A 395 -12.23 -7.04 10.63
N GLY A 396 -11.89 -5.76 10.45
CA GLY A 396 -11.44 -4.93 11.56
C GLY A 396 -10.86 -3.58 11.19
N ILE A 397 -10.19 -2.98 12.18
CA ILE A 397 -9.56 -1.66 12.10
C ILE A 397 -8.05 -1.82 12.30
N ASN A 398 -7.27 -1.26 11.37
CA ASN A 398 -5.85 -1.02 11.58
C ASN A 398 -5.67 0.31 12.33
N VAL A 399 -4.90 0.31 13.41
CA VAL A 399 -4.60 1.51 14.20
C VAL A 399 -3.11 1.82 14.17
N VAL A 400 -2.81 3.10 14.03
CA VAL A 400 -1.46 3.64 13.97
C VAL A 400 -1.39 4.84 14.92
N GLY A 401 -0.53 4.77 15.93
CA GLY A 401 -0.43 5.83 16.93
C GLY A 401 0.05 5.35 18.28
N LYS A 402 -0.41 6.00 19.34
CA LYS A 402 -0.05 5.63 20.71
C LYS A 402 -0.75 4.33 21.12
N LYS A 403 -0.16 3.60 22.07
CA LYS A 403 -0.67 2.29 22.52
C LYS A 403 -2.09 2.35 23.10
N GLU A 404 -2.46 3.48 23.70
CA GLU A 404 -3.78 3.69 24.28
C GLU A 404 -4.90 3.75 23.22
N LEU A 405 -4.54 3.91 21.94
CA LEU A 405 -5.51 3.96 20.84
C LEU A 405 -6.28 2.64 20.71
N LYS A 406 -5.64 1.50 20.98
CA LYS A 406 -6.31 0.19 20.93
C LYS A 406 -7.44 0.10 21.95
N GLU A 407 -7.21 0.57 23.17
CA GLU A 407 -8.24 0.65 24.22
C GLU A 407 -9.34 1.65 23.85
N PHE A 408 -8.96 2.77 23.24
CA PHE A 408 -9.89 3.79 22.75
C PHE A 408 -10.84 3.26 21.66
N VAL A 409 -10.38 2.40 20.74
CA VAL A 409 -11.23 1.85 19.67
C VAL A 409 -11.92 0.52 20.05
N ALA A 410 -11.51 -0.14 21.13
CA ALA A 410 -12.09 -1.43 21.52
C ALA A 410 -13.63 -1.43 21.69
N PRO A 411 -14.28 -0.37 22.22
CA PRO A 411 -15.74 -0.30 22.24
C PRO A 411 -16.38 -0.22 20.84
N VAL A 412 -15.71 0.44 19.89
CA VAL A 412 -16.15 0.51 18.48
C VAL A 412 -16.00 -0.86 17.82
N ALA A 413 -14.87 -1.54 18.02
CA ALA A 413 -14.63 -2.87 17.52
C ALA A 413 -15.69 -3.89 18.00
N ARG A 414 -16.12 -3.81 19.27
CA ARG A 414 -17.23 -4.65 19.77
C ARG A 414 -18.58 -4.39 19.11
N VAL A 415 -18.83 -3.16 18.63
CA VAL A 415 -20.02 -2.88 17.82
C VAL A 415 -19.87 -3.58 16.46
N LEU A 416 -18.73 -3.40 15.81
CA LEU A 416 -18.40 -3.97 14.51
C LEU A 416 -18.32 -5.52 14.49
N GLU A 417 -18.02 -6.14 15.63
CA GLU A 417 -17.99 -7.62 15.78
C GLU A 417 -19.30 -8.29 15.34
N HIS A 418 -20.46 -7.62 15.50
CA HIS A 418 -21.75 -8.16 15.07
C HIS A 418 -21.84 -8.34 13.55
N SER A 419 -21.00 -7.61 12.80
CA SER A 419 -20.83 -7.75 11.36
C SER A 419 -19.48 -8.40 11.02
N GLY A 420 -18.87 -9.19 11.91
CA GLY A 420 -17.61 -9.88 11.64
C GLY A 420 -16.35 -9.01 11.61
N ALA A 421 -16.47 -7.72 11.98
CA ALA A 421 -15.45 -6.70 11.77
C ALA A 421 -14.79 -6.19 13.07
N GLY A 422 -14.62 -7.04 14.09
CA GLY A 422 -14.15 -6.62 15.41
C GLY A 422 -12.64 -6.76 15.66
N VAL A 423 -11.84 -7.13 14.65
CA VAL A 423 -10.38 -7.19 14.80
C VAL A 423 -9.82 -5.77 14.99
N VAL A 424 -8.85 -5.61 15.90
CA VAL A 424 -8.05 -4.39 16.02
C VAL A 424 -6.58 -4.76 15.93
N ALA A 425 -5.94 -4.33 14.85
CA ALA A 425 -4.54 -4.61 14.56
C ALA A 425 -3.72 -3.32 14.63
N GLU A 426 -2.55 -3.39 15.28
CA GLU A 426 -1.59 -2.29 15.27
C GLU A 426 -0.73 -2.37 14.00
N LYS A 427 -0.47 -1.22 13.39
CA LYS A 427 0.39 -1.08 12.22
C LYS A 427 1.40 0.05 12.44
N GLU A 428 2.52 -0.02 11.73
CA GLU A 428 3.56 1.02 11.80
C GLU A 428 3.26 2.21 10.89
N GLU A 429 2.64 1.94 9.74
CA GLU A 429 2.35 2.88 8.68
C GLU A 429 0.83 3.08 8.55
N ALA A 430 0.42 4.34 8.38
CA ALA A 430 -0.97 4.68 8.08
C ALA A 430 -1.22 4.56 6.57
N GLY A 431 -2.46 4.78 6.14
CA GLY A 431 -2.78 4.84 4.72
C GLY A 431 -1.97 5.93 3.99
N SER A 432 -1.74 5.73 2.69
CA SER A 432 -0.80 6.48 1.87
C SER A 432 -1.05 7.99 1.88
N ASP A 433 -2.31 8.44 1.81
CA ASP A 433 -2.61 9.86 1.73
C ASP A 433 -2.64 10.53 3.11
N ILE A 434 -2.88 9.75 4.17
CA ILE A 434 -2.94 10.28 5.54
C ILE A 434 -1.61 10.19 6.30
N ASP A 435 -0.67 9.32 5.89
CA ASP A 435 0.67 9.24 6.52
C ASP A 435 1.48 10.55 6.46
N PRO A 436 1.43 11.37 5.37
CA PRO A 436 2.11 12.66 5.31
C PRO A 436 1.75 13.63 6.45
N HIS A 437 0.59 13.46 7.11
CA HIS A 437 0.16 14.29 8.24
C HIS A 437 0.86 13.93 9.56
N ARG A 438 1.50 12.76 9.64
CA ARG A 438 2.25 12.34 10.84
C ARG A 438 3.55 13.15 10.90
N GLY A 439 3.54 14.21 11.70
CA GLY A 439 4.69 15.10 11.86
C GLY A 439 6.03 14.34 12.05
N ARG A 440 7.14 14.94 11.61
CA ARG A 440 8.48 14.32 11.50
C ARG A 440 8.98 13.57 12.75
N HIS A 441 8.44 13.84 13.93
CA HIS A 441 8.78 13.13 15.18
C HIS A 441 8.43 11.64 15.16
N ALA A 442 7.46 11.18 14.37
CA ALA A 442 7.15 9.75 14.25
C ALA A 442 8.16 8.96 13.39
N ARG A 443 8.98 9.64 12.58
CA ARG A 443 9.95 9.01 11.66
C ARG A 443 11.35 8.81 12.27
N GLN A 444 11.62 9.42 13.44
CA GLN A 444 12.95 9.39 14.08
C GLN A 444 13.34 8.03 14.67
N ASP A 445 12.42 7.09 14.85
CA ASP A 445 12.74 5.74 15.36
C ASP A 445 13.40 4.82 14.31
N ARG A 446 13.60 5.29 13.08
CA ARG A 446 14.18 4.51 11.96
C ARG A 446 15.69 4.68 11.76
N SER A 447 16.41 5.42 12.60
CA SER A 447 17.86 5.67 12.40
C SER A 447 18.84 4.98 13.34
N GLU A 448 18.40 4.14 14.28
CA GLU A 448 19.31 3.43 15.19
C GLU A 448 19.15 1.91 15.11
N THR A 449 19.59 1.32 14.00
CA THR A 449 20.06 -0.08 13.99
C THR A 449 21.53 -0.08 13.59
N PRO A 450 22.47 -0.39 14.50
CA PRO A 450 23.88 -0.42 14.15
C PRO A 450 24.15 -1.57 13.18
N ARG A 451 24.65 -1.25 12.00
CA ARG A 451 25.27 -2.23 11.10
C ARG A 451 26.37 -2.95 11.90
N ARG A 452 26.22 -4.27 12.10
CA ARG A 452 27.28 -5.14 12.60
C ARG A 452 28.40 -5.15 11.58
N ASP A 453 29.38 -4.27 11.76
CA ASP A 453 30.60 -4.26 10.97
C ASP A 453 31.50 -5.38 11.48
N GLY A 454 31.49 -6.51 10.76
CA GLY A 454 32.38 -7.63 10.99
C GLY A 454 33.77 -7.30 10.47
N ARG A 455 34.62 -6.69 11.30
CA ARG A 455 36.08 -6.62 11.08
C ARG A 455 36.82 -6.41 12.41
N ASP A 456 37.08 -7.50 13.12
CA ASP A 456 38.16 -7.55 14.12
C ASP A 456 39.11 -8.71 13.78
N GLN A 457 40.19 -8.39 13.06
CA GLN A 457 41.42 -9.15 13.12
C GLN A 457 42.57 -8.18 13.37
N ARG A 458 42.90 -8.03 14.66
CA ARG A 458 44.13 -7.41 15.15
C ARG A 458 45.35 -8.23 14.71
N ARG A 459 46.32 -7.56 14.07
CA ARG A 459 47.76 -7.83 14.28
C ARG A 459 48.49 -6.52 14.53
N PRO A 460 49.37 -6.44 15.54
CA PRO A 460 50.01 -5.18 15.93
C PRO A 460 51.23 -4.89 15.05
N ARG A 461 51.34 -3.66 14.53
CA ARG A 461 52.60 -3.13 13.99
C ARG A 461 53.34 -2.38 15.10
N LEU A 462 54.51 -2.92 15.43
CA LEU A 462 55.56 -2.22 16.17
C LEU A 462 56.11 -1.06 15.31
N CYS A 463 56.15 0.13 15.89
CA CYS A 463 57.04 1.21 15.47
C CYS A 463 58.32 1.11 16.34
N PRO A 464 59.49 1.59 15.87
CA PRO A 464 59.78 2.99 16.14
C PRO A 464 60.65 3.73 15.09
N ARG A 465 60.44 5.06 15.09
CA ARG A 465 61.37 6.18 14.89
C ARG A 465 62.69 5.93 14.13
N GLU A 466 62.94 6.78 13.14
CA GLU A 466 64.19 7.55 13.09
C GLU A 466 64.06 8.83 12.25
N SER A 467 64.99 9.75 12.49
CA SER A 467 64.96 11.19 12.24
C SER A 467 66.07 11.65 11.28
N ARG A 468 65.85 12.77 10.57
CA ARG A 468 66.83 13.59 9.80
C ARG A 468 67.35 12.90 8.51
N ALA A 469 67.68 13.57 7.40
CA ALA A 469 68.14 14.93 7.17
C ALA A 469 67.91 15.40 5.70
N THR A 470 67.77 16.72 5.54
CA THR A 470 68.27 17.64 4.49
C THR A 470 68.66 17.17 3.06
N ALA A 471 68.05 17.88 2.11
CA ALA A 471 68.63 18.59 0.96
C ALA A 471 69.38 17.83 -0.17
N ALA A 472 68.88 18.08 -1.38
CA ALA A 472 69.40 17.86 -2.75
C ALA A 472 70.81 18.47 -2.99
N PRO A 473 71.49 18.36 -4.18
CA PRO A 473 70.89 18.10 -5.51
C PRO A 473 71.74 17.36 -6.59
N LEU A 474 71.08 17.16 -7.74
CA LEU A 474 71.57 17.13 -9.15
C LEU A 474 72.67 16.13 -9.55
N THR A 475 72.28 15.07 -10.26
CA THR A 475 72.47 14.89 -11.73
C THR A 475 71.52 13.82 -12.24
#